data_AF-A0A3D4UW13-F1
#
_entry.id   AF-A0A3D4UW13-F1
#
_cell.length_a   1.000
_cell.length_b   1.000
_cell.length_c   1.000
_cell.angle_alpha   90.00
_cell.angle_beta   90.00
_cell.angle_gamma   90.00
#
_symmetry.space_group_name_H-M   'P 1'
#
loop_
_entity.id
_entity.type
_entity.pdbx_description
1 polymer ?
#
loop_
_entity_poly.entity_id
_entity_poly.type
_entity_poly.pdbx_seq_one_letter_code
_entity_poly.pdbx_strand_id
1 'polypeptide(L)'
;MSEHNITINLPDGSERTYKKGTTGFEIAESISSGLARAALSITVNGEIIDLDKPIESDGTIAINTWDSEDGKYTFWHSSAHILAEAVQELYPDAKFGIGPPIESGFYYDIDFGEKNITQDDLSKIENKFLEVARNKNSFVRKDISKADALSFYKENGNEYKVDLIEGLEDGSITFYTQGNFTDLCRGPHVPNTGVVKAIKLTSLAGAYWRGDNNSKQLTRIYGISFPKQKMLTEHLDMVEEAKKRDHRKLGKELGIYMIDKMVGSGLPIWLPKGTRLRRTLESFLRDEQFERGYQEVITPHIGNIELYKTSGHYPYYSDSQYDPIQVDDEEYMLKPMNCPHHHRIYSNEMSGYRDLPLRLAEFGTVYRYEQSGELSGLSRVRGFTQDDAHIYCMHEQLKQEIKHTIDLTNFVFDTFGMPVDIRLSFRDDNEEKYGGDIEL
;
A
#
# COMPACT_ATOMS: atom_id res chain seq x y z
N MET A 1 5.96 48.81 15.52
CA MET A 1 5.94 47.76 14.49
C MET A 1 4.62 47.03 14.67
N SER A 2 3.73 47.07 13.67
CA SER A 2 2.41 46.43 13.78
C SER A 2 2.59 44.92 13.89
N GLU A 3 2.14 44.34 15.00
CA GLU A 3 2.07 42.88 15.17
C GLU A 3 1.14 42.34 14.08
N HIS A 4 1.69 41.64 13.08
CA HIS A 4 0.89 40.97 12.07
C HIS A 4 0.35 39.71 12.72
N ASN A 5 -0.98 39.63 12.85
CA ASN A 5 -1.66 38.46 13.35
C ASN A 5 -2.07 37.56 12.17
N ILE A 6 -2.18 36.26 12.44
CA ILE A 6 -2.70 35.26 11.52
C ILE A 6 -4.00 34.66 12.07
N THR A 7 -4.90 34.30 11.17
CA THR A 7 -6.17 33.65 11.48
C THR A 7 -6.07 32.16 11.21
N ILE A 8 -6.34 31.35 12.23
CA ILE A 8 -6.19 29.90 12.21
C ILE A 8 -7.54 29.24 12.44
N ASN A 9 -7.95 28.38 11.50
CA ASN A 9 -9.13 27.52 11.60
C ASN A 9 -8.74 26.19 12.25
N LEU A 10 -9.44 25.84 13.33
CA LEU A 10 -9.28 24.57 14.02
C LEU A 10 -10.23 23.50 13.46
N PRO A 11 -9.97 22.19 13.69
CA PRO A 11 -10.81 21.11 13.16
C PRO A 11 -12.26 21.10 13.69
N ASP A 12 -12.52 21.77 14.82
CA ASP A 12 -13.86 21.93 15.38
C ASP A 12 -14.66 23.08 14.74
N GLY A 13 -14.09 23.73 13.73
CA GLY A 13 -14.67 24.89 13.04
C GLY A 13 -14.48 26.21 13.79
N SER A 14 -13.76 26.22 14.92
CA SER A 14 -13.47 27.46 15.62
C SER A 14 -12.31 28.24 14.97
N GLU A 15 -12.42 29.56 14.98
CA GLU A 15 -11.39 30.48 14.52
C GLU A 15 -10.63 31.06 15.70
N ARG A 16 -9.30 31.10 15.60
CA ARG A 16 -8.43 31.73 16.61
C ARG A 16 -7.37 32.60 15.93
N THR A 17 -7.01 33.68 16.60
CA THR A 17 -5.98 34.62 16.13
C THR A 17 -4.69 34.43 16.91
N TYR A 18 -3.58 34.27 16.19
CA TYR A 18 -2.23 34.13 16.76
C TYR A 18 -1.29 35.17 16.16
N LYS A 19 -0.13 35.36 16.79
CA LYS A 19 0.91 36.21 16.19
C LYS A 19 1.53 35.46 15.02
N LYS A 20 1.86 36.17 13.93
CA LYS A 20 2.63 35.59 12.84
C LYS A 20 3.95 35.03 13.36
N GLY A 21 4.29 33.81 12.95
CA GLY A 21 5.45 33.07 13.41
C GLY A 21 5.19 32.18 14.64
N THR A 22 3.96 32.16 15.18
CA THR A 22 3.57 31.20 16.22
C THR A 22 3.74 29.77 15.70
N THR A 23 4.23 28.88 16.57
CA THR A 23 4.49 27.47 16.24
C THR A 23 3.29 26.56 16.54
N GLY A 24 3.26 25.37 15.96
CA GLY A 24 2.26 24.37 16.28
C GLY A 24 2.27 23.97 17.77
N PHE A 25 3.44 23.97 18.41
CA PHE A 25 3.59 23.71 19.85
C PHE A 25 2.86 24.77 20.68
N GLU A 26 3.10 26.05 20.40
CA GLU A 26 2.47 27.17 21.12
C GLU A 26 0.94 27.16 20.94
N ILE A 27 0.46 26.84 19.73
CA ILE A 27 -0.97 26.68 19.48
C ILE A 27 -1.54 25.53 20.31
N ALA A 28 -0.89 24.36 20.30
CA ALA A 28 -1.32 23.21 21.09
C ALA A 28 -1.35 23.53 22.60
N GLU A 29 -0.37 24.28 23.10
CA GLU A 29 -0.28 24.72 24.49
C GLU A 29 -1.40 25.69 24.87
N SER A 30 -1.75 26.61 23.97
CA SER A 30 -2.88 27.53 24.15
C SER A 30 -4.24 26.83 24.21
N ILE A 31 -4.36 25.63 23.63
CA ILE A 31 -5.56 24.79 23.71
C ILE A 31 -5.56 24.00 25.02
N SER A 32 -4.50 23.23 25.27
CA SER A 32 -4.27 22.59 26.57
C SER A 32 -2.84 22.06 26.71
N SER A 33 -2.33 22.04 27.95
CA SER A 33 -1.06 21.39 28.28
C SER A 33 -1.06 19.87 28.04
N GLY A 34 -2.24 19.24 28.01
CA GLY A 34 -2.40 17.84 27.62
C GLY A 34 -2.10 17.63 26.15
N LEU A 35 -2.70 18.46 25.28
CA LEU A 35 -2.51 18.42 23.83
C LEU A 35 -1.06 18.75 23.44
N ALA A 36 -0.47 19.80 24.02
CA ALA A 36 0.93 20.15 23.76
C ALA A 36 1.92 19.01 24.05
N ARG A 37 1.66 18.22 25.10
CA ARG A 37 2.50 17.05 25.43
C ARG A 37 2.27 15.85 24.52
N ALA A 38 1.10 15.76 23.87
CA ALA A 38 0.73 14.67 22.97
C ALA A 38 1.02 14.99 21.50
N ALA A 39 1.24 16.27 21.17
CA ALA A 39 1.51 16.74 19.82
C ALA A 39 2.84 16.22 19.28
N LEU A 40 2.81 15.74 18.05
CA LEU A 40 3.96 15.17 17.34
C LEU A 40 4.36 16.03 16.13
N SER A 41 3.37 16.56 15.42
CA SER A 41 3.51 17.45 14.27
C SER A 41 2.25 18.30 14.13
N ILE A 42 2.22 19.16 13.12
CA ILE A 42 1.05 19.95 12.78
C ILE A 42 0.82 19.88 11.27
N THR A 43 -0.43 19.69 10.87
CA THR A 43 -0.84 19.83 9.47
C THR A 43 -1.32 21.26 9.27
N VAL A 44 -0.79 21.97 8.28
CA VAL A 44 -1.16 23.35 7.93
C VAL A 44 -1.54 23.38 6.45
N ASN A 45 -2.78 23.73 6.13
CA ASN A 45 -3.30 23.77 4.76
C ASN A 45 -3.06 22.48 3.96
N GLY A 46 -3.10 21.32 4.64
CA GLY A 46 -2.89 20.00 4.05
C GLY A 46 -1.43 19.52 4.02
N GLU A 47 -0.46 20.36 4.41
CA GLU A 47 0.95 19.97 4.51
C GLU A 47 1.34 19.65 5.96
N ILE A 48 1.95 18.48 6.19
CA ILE A 48 2.45 18.08 7.51
C ILE A 48 3.82 18.70 7.74
N ILE A 49 3.97 19.52 8.78
CA ILE A 49 5.20 20.21 9.13
C ILE A 49 5.61 19.97 10.59
N ASP A 50 6.87 20.28 10.92
CA ASP A 50 7.40 20.15 12.28
C ASP A 50 6.63 21.03 13.26
N LEU A 51 6.49 20.54 14.49
CA LEU A 51 5.68 21.20 15.51
C LEU A 51 6.25 22.57 15.93
N ASP A 52 7.56 22.76 15.79
CA ASP A 52 8.30 23.99 16.10
C ASP A 52 8.50 24.91 14.89
N LYS A 53 8.03 24.53 13.70
CA LYS A 53 8.12 25.38 12.51
C LYS A 53 7.17 26.58 12.65
N PRO A 54 7.65 27.82 12.41
CA PRO A 54 6.81 29.02 12.44
C PRO A 54 5.71 28.98 11.37
N ILE A 55 4.49 29.38 11.75
CA ILE A 55 3.36 29.52 10.82
C ILE A 55 3.28 30.97 10.35
N GLU A 56 3.43 31.17 9.04
CA GLU A 56 3.63 32.49 8.44
C GLU A 56 2.37 33.09 7.78
N SER A 57 1.33 32.28 7.61
CA SER A 57 0.10 32.64 6.90
C SER A 57 -1.14 32.08 7.60
N ASP A 58 -2.28 32.69 7.30
CA ASP A 58 -3.60 32.17 7.66
C ASP A 58 -3.81 30.78 7.08
N GLY A 59 -4.67 29.99 7.73
CA GLY A 59 -4.95 28.66 7.23
C GLY A 59 -5.74 27.78 8.18
N THR A 60 -5.98 26.57 7.71
CA THR A 60 -6.56 25.49 8.52
C THR A 60 -5.44 24.64 9.07
N ILE A 61 -5.54 24.30 10.36
CA ILE A 61 -4.55 23.44 11.01
C ILE A 61 -5.18 22.20 11.63
N ALA A 62 -4.36 21.17 11.83
CA ALA A 62 -4.66 20.04 12.70
C ALA A 62 -3.42 19.70 13.54
N ILE A 63 -3.58 19.63 14.86
CA ILE A 63 -2.51 19.14 15.75
C ILE A 63 -2.50 17.61 15.68
N ASN A 64 -1.39 17.06 15.22
CA ASN A 64 -1.25 15.63 15.02
C ASN A 64 -0.72 14.98 16.28
N THR A 65 -1.42 13.96 16.75
CA THR A 65 -1.04 13.16 17.92
C THR A 65 -0.83 11.72 17.48
N TRP A 66 -0.39 10.85 18.39
CA TRP A 66 -0.23 9.43 18.07
C TRP A 66 -1.51 8.77 17.48
N ASP A 67 -2.68 9.28 17.82
CA ASP A 67 -3.96 8.70 17.38
C ASP A 67 -4.36 9.13 15.96
N SER A 68 -3.69 10.12 15.36
CA SER A 68 -3.91 10.52 13.96
C SER A 68 -2.93 9.83 12.99
N GLU A 69 -3.37 9.66 11.74
CA GLU A 69 -2.53 9.09 10.67
C GLU A 69 -1.26 9.92 10.44
N ASP A 70 -1.41 11.24 10.28
CA ASP A 70 -0.29 12.18 10.12
C ASP A 70 0.68 12.13 11.31
N GLY A 71 0.18 11.91 12.53
CA GLY A 71 1.03 11.78 13.72
C GLY A 71 1.81 10.47 13.74
N LYS A 72 1.21 9.35 13.31
CA LYS A 72 1.92 8.06 13.13
C LYS A 72 2.95 8.14 12.02
N TYR A 73 2.62 8.80 10.91
CA TYR A 73 3.55 9.07 9.81
C TYR A 73 4.81 9.78 10.33
N THR A 74 4.65 10.92 11.02
CA THR A 74 5.78 11.66 11.61
C THR A 74 6.54 10.77 12.62
N PHE A 75 5.82 10.03 13.47
CA PHE A 75 6.43 9.19 14.49
C PHE A 75 7.33 8.09 13.91
N TRP A 76 6.83 7.36 12.91
CA TRP A 76 7.59 6.27 12.29
C TRP A 76 8.70 6.80 11.39
N HIS A 77 8.53 7.96 10.77
CA HIS A 77 9.59 8.65 10.05
C HIS A 77 10.76 9.02 10.99
N SER A 78 10.49 9.60 12.15
CA SER A 78 11.50 9.81 13.19
C SER A 78 12.10 8.53 13.74
N SER A 79 11.32 7.44 13.78
CA SER A 79 11.84 6.14 14.22
C SER A 79 12.85 5.57 13.22
N ALA A 80 12.63 5.75 11.90
CA ALA A 80 13.62 5.39 10.89
C ALA A 80 14.95 6.15 11.11
N HIS A 81 14.89 7.43 11.45
CA HIS A 81 16.07 8.24 11.78
C HIS A 81 16.79 7.76 13.05
N ILE A 82 16.06 7.41 14.11
CA ILE A 82 16.65 6.85 15.34
C ILE A 82 17.30 5.49 15.05
N LEU A 83 16.72 4.68 14.17
CA LEU A 83 17.34 3.43 13.71
C LEU A 83 18.65 3.71 12.97
N ALA A 84 18.67 4.69 12.08
CA ALA A 84 19.87 5.04 11.34
C ALA A 84 21.00 5.54 12.27
N GLU A 85 20.68 6.40 13.25
CA GLU A 85 21.64 6.82 14.28
C GLU A 85 22.19 5.64 15.08
N ALA A 86 21.30 4.75 15.56
CA ALA A 86 21.71 3.56 16.31
C ALA A 86 22.60 2.61 15.49
N VAL A 87 22.28 2.44 14.20
CA VAL A 87 23.10 1.66 13.27
C VAL A 87 24.45 2.35 13.03
N GLN A 88 24.49 3.67 12.84
CA GLN A 88 25.74 4.41 12.62
C GLN A 88 26.68 4.28 13.83
N GLU A 89 26.15 4.31 15.05
CA GLU A 89 26.97 4.12 16.26
C GLU A 89 27.54 2.71 16.39
N LEU A 90 26.80 1.68 15.96
CA LEU A 90 27.28 0.29 15.98
C LEU A 90 28.18 -0.06 14.78
N TYR A 91 27.93 0.58 13.65
CA TYR A 91 28.55 0.32 12.35
C TYR A 91 28.92 1.65 11.68
N PRO A 92 30.03 2.29 12.08
CA PRO A 92 30.40 3.63 11.61
C PRO A 92 30.58 3.75 10.09
N ASP A 93 30.94 2.64 9.43
CA ASP A 93 31.15 2.58 7.98
C ASP A 93 29.86 2.36 7.17
N ALA A 94 28.71 2.20 7.85
CA ALA A 94 27.43 1.96 7.19
C ALA A 94 26.99 3.20 6.40
N LYS A 95 26.50 2.99 5.17
CA LYS A 95 25.96 4.04 4.32
C LYS A 95 24.45 3.94 4.23
N PHE A 96 23.77 5.06 4.40
CA PHE A 96 22.31 5.12 4.52
C PHE A 96 21.68 5.54 3.19
N GLY A 97 20.69 4.77 2.75
CA GLY A 97 19.88 5.03 1.56
C GLY A 97 18.57 5.73 1.90
N ILE A 98 17.45 5.01 1.79
CA ILE A 98 16.08 5.52 1.96
C ILE A 98 15.42 4.82 3.15
N GLY A 99 14.76 5.57 4.02
CA GLY A 99 14.03 5.02 5.16
C GLY A 99 12.67 5.70 5.41
N PRO A 100 11.63 5.33 4.64
CA PRO A 100 10.32 5.96 4.78
C PRO A 100 9.48 5.26 5.87
N PRO A 101 8.51 5.98 6.45
CA PRO A 101 7.41 5.33 7.15
C PRO A 101 6.55 4.53 6.16
N ILE A 102 5.91 3.47 6.68
CA ILE A 102 4.95 2.61 5.95
C ILE A 102 3.76 2.34 6.87
N GLU A 103 2.67 1.79 6.32
CA GLU A 103 1.43 1.51 7.07
C GLU A 103 1.66 0.68 8.35
N SER A 104 2.64 -0.23 8.33
CA SER A 104 3.00 -1.12 9.45
C SER A 104 4.30 -0.74 10.17
N GLY A 105 4.69 0.54 10.17
CA GLY A 105 5.89 1.02 10.84
C GLY A 105 6.82 1.79 9.90
N PHE A 106 8.04 1.29 9.72
CA PHE A 106 9.05 1.91 8.86
C PHE A 106 10.05 0.86 8.37
N TYR A 107 10.87 1.24 7.39
CA TYR A 107 12.09 0.50 7.07
C TYR A 107 13.25 1.47 6.85
N TYR A 108 14.47 0.93 6.77
CA TYR A 108 15.63 1.67 6.29
C TYR A 108 16.51 0.77 5.42
N ASP A 109 16.88 1.25 4.24
CA ASP A 109 17.85 0.62 3.34
C ASP A 109 19.27 1.06 3.67
N ILE A 110 20.13 0.11 4.03
CA ILE A 110 21.47 0.36 4.56
C ILE A 110 22.49 -0.52 3.83
N ASP A 111 23.60 0.09 3.43
CA ASP A 111 24.78 -0.60 2.92
C ASP A 111 25.78 -0.81 4.06
N PHE A 112 25.97 -2.06 4.44
CA PHE A 112 26.92 -2.47 5.48
C PHE A 112 28.31 -2.84 4.91
N GLY A 113 28.53 -2.63 3.60
CA GLY A 113 29.74 -3.04 2.92
C GLY A 113 29.88 -4.56 2.89
N GLU A 114 30.98 -5.08 3.44
CA GLU A 114 31.23 -6.52 3.51
C GLU A 114 30.58 -7.19 4.73
N LYS A 115 30.02 -6.41 5.67
CA LYS A 115 29.37 -6.96 6.87
C LYS A 115 27.97 -7.44 6.53
N ASN A 116 27.68 -8.69 6.89
CA ASN A 116 26.34 -9.27 6.77
C ASN A 116 25.60 -9.12 8.11
N ILE A 117 24.47 -8.44 8.09
CA ILE A 117 23.57 -8.33 9.25
C ILE A 117 22.64 -9.54 9.28
N THR A 118 22.54 -10.16 10.44
CA THR A 118 21.68 -11.32 10.66
C THR A 118 20.52 -10.99 11.60
N GLN A 119 19.55 -11.90 11.69
CA GLN A 119 18.44 -11.79 12.64
C GLN A 119 18.92 -11.65 14.10
N ASP A 120 20.04 -12.29 14.45
CA ASP A 120 20.61 -12.23 15.79
C ASP A 120 21.18 -10.85 16.14
N ASP A 121 21.55 -10.05 15.13
CA ASP A 121 22.05 -8.68 15.33
C ASP A 121 20.93 -7.67 15.58
N LEU A 122 19.69 -7.98 15.17
CA LEU A 122 18.55 -7.09 15.38
C LEU A 122 18.34 -6.74 16.86
N SER A 123 18.55 -7.71 17.76
CA SER A 123 18.42 -7.47 19.20
C SER A 123 19.46 -6.46 19.72
N LYS A 124 20.66 -6.44 19.14
CA LYS A 124 21.71 -5.46 19.50
C LYS A 124 21.32 -4.07 18.99
N ILE A 125 20.82 -3.99 17.76
CA ILE A 125 20.36 -2.73 17.15
C ILE A 125 19.14 -2.18 17.91
N GLU A 126 18.17 -3.02 18.30
CA GLU A 126 17.02 -2.63 19.13
C GLU A 126 17.46 -2.03 20.48
N ASN A 127 18.45 -2.65 21.14
CA ASN A 127 18.98 -2.13 22.40
C ASN A 127 19.64 -0.76 22.21
N LYS A 128 20.43 -0.59 21.14
CA LYS A 128 21.07 0.69 20.82
C LYS A 128 20.05 1.76 20.42
N PHE A 129 19.03 1.40 19.65
CA PHE A 129 17.91 2.26 19.32
C PHE A 129 17.26 2.84 20.58
N LEU A 130 16.98 1.99 21.58
CA LEU A 130 16.37 2.43 22.82
C LEU A 130 17.31 3.30 23.67
N GLU A 131 18.62 3.10 23.59
CA GLU A 131 19.61 3.98 24.21
C GLU A 131 19.56 5.38 23.58
N VAL A 132 19.64 5.46 22.25
CA VAL A 132 19.54 6.71 21.49
C VAL A 132 18.21 7.44 21.75
N ALA A 133 17.10 6.69 21.78
CA ALA A 133 15.79 7.25 22.11
C ALA A 133 15.75 7.88 23.51
N ARG A 134 16.39 7.25 24.51
CA ARG A 134 16.42 7.75 25.90
C ARG A 134 17.23 9.04 26.06
N ASN A 135 18.09 9.38 25.11
CA ASN A 135 18.87 10.63 25.13
C ASN A 135 17.99 11.87 24.96
N LYS A 136 16.77 11.74 24.39
CA LYS A 136 15.84 12.85 24.14
C LYS A 136 16.45 13.97 23.30
N ASN A 137 17.25 13.60 22.31
CA ASN A 137 17.81 14.56 21.37
C ASN A 137 16.68 15.19 20.54
N SER A 138 16.71 16.51 20.38
CA SER A 138 15.82 17.21 19.45
C SER A 138 16.25 16.96 18.00
N PHE A 139 15.30 17.01 17.08
CA PHE A 139 15.58 16.99 15.64
C PHE A 139 15.77 18.43 15.17
N VAL A 140 16.97 18.76 14.70
CA VAL A 140 17.31 20.12 14.25
C VAL A 140 17.29 20.17 12.73
N ARG A 141 16.30 20.85 12.17
CA ARG A 141 16.19 21.12 10.73
C ARG A 141 17.15 22.22 10.31
N LYS A 142 17.86 22.02 9.21
CA LYS A 142 18.73 23.03 8.58
C LYS A 142 18.55 23.03 7.06
N ASP A 143 18.22 24.19 6.50
CA ASP A 143 18.26 24.38 5.05
C ASP A 143 19.73 24.41 4.58
N ILE A 144 20.01 23.74 3.46
CA ILE A 144 21.35 23.61 2.92
C ILE A 144 21.33 23.73 1.40
N SER A 145 22.36 24.37 0.83
CA SER A 145 22.48 24.46 -0.62
C SER A 145 22.78 23.07 -1.22
N LYS A 146 22.37 22.86 -2.48
CA LYS A 146 22.70 21.64 -3.21
C LYS A 146 24.20 21.37 -3.25
N ALA A 147 25.01 22.42 -3.44
CA ALA A 147 26.47 22.31 -3.51
C ALA A 147 27.08 21.84 -2.18
N ASP A 148 26.63 22.42 -1.06
CA ASP A 148 27.14 22.05 0.27
C ASP A 148 26.65 20.64 0.67
N ALA A 149 25.41 20.29 0.32
CA ALA A 149 24.86 18.96 0.58
C ALA A 149 25.61 17.87 -0.20
N LEU A 150 25.91 18.10 -1.49
CA LEU A 150 26.73 17.20 -2.30
C LEU A 150 28.14 17.07 -1.73
N SER A 151 28.76 18.18 -1.32
CA SER A 151 30.11 18.17 -0.73
C SER A 151 30.14 17.34 0.55
N PHE A 152 29.17 17.56 1.46
CA PHE A 152 29.04 16.81 2.71
C PHE A 152 28.97 15.30 2.49
N TYR A 153 28.12 14.81 1.58
CA TYR A 153 27.99 13.37 1.35
C TYR A 153 29.10 12.76 0.50
N LYS A 154 29.78 13.54 -0.35
CA LYS A 154 30.99 13.11 -1.04
C LYS A 154 32.15 12.92 -0.05
N GLU A 155 32.32 13.83 0.89
CA GLU A 155 33.32 13.72 1.96
C GLU A 155 33.02 12.55 2.90
N ASN A 156 31.75 12.32 3.22
CA ASN A 156 31.30 11.19 4.02
C ASN A 156 31.24 9.85 3.24
N GLY A 157 31.56 9.86 1.95
CA GLY A 157 31.61 8.66 1.10
C GLY A 157 30.27 7.93 0.94
N ASN A 158 29.13 8.63 1.01
CA ASN A 158 27.80 8.04 0.84
C ASN A 158 27.24 8.33 -0.56
N GLU A 159 27.53 7.45 -1.52
CA GLU A 159 27.07 7.57 -2.91
C GLU A 159 25.54 7.63 -3.06
N TYR A 160 24.79 6.97 -2.18
CA TYR A 160 23.34 6.90 -2.25
C TYR A 160 22.70 8.27 -2.02
N LYS A 161 23.18 9.03 -1.03
CA LYS A 161 22.67 10.38 -0.76
C LYS A 161 23.12 11.38 -1.83
N VAL A 162 24.32 11.21 -2.40
CA VAL A 162 24.78 12.01 -3.55
C VAL A 162 23.81 11.84 -4.72
N ASP A 163 23.48 10.60 -5.11
CA ASP A 163 22.53 10.29 -6.18
C ASP A 163 21.13 10.88 -5.92
N LEU A 164 20.64 10.84 -4.67
CA LEU A 164 19.37 11.48 -4.32
C LEU A 164 19.43 13.01 -4.52
N ILE A 165 20.49 13.66 -4.04
CA ILE A 165 20.63 15.12 -4.13
C ILE A 165 20.76 15.60 -5.57
N GLU A 166 21.41 14.83 -6.44
CA GLU A 166 21.53 15.16 -7.87
C GLU A 166 20.16 15.34 -8.53
N GLY A 167 19.15 14.58 -8.10
CA GLY A 167 17.76 14.70 -8.56
C GLY A 167 16.92 15.81 -7.90
N LEU A 168 17.44 16.53 -6.91
CA LEU A 168 16.70 17.57 -6.19
C LEU A 168 17.02 18.98 -6.70
N GLU A 169 16.05 19.88 -6.64
CA GLU A 169 16.25 21.31 -6.94
C GLU A 169 16.91 22.03 -5.76
N ASP A 170 17.79 22.99 -6.07
CA ASP A 170 18.43 23.81 -5.05
C ASP A 170 17.40 24.67 -4.30
N GLY A 171 17.66 24.95 -3.02
CA GLY A 171 16.73 25.65 -2.13
C GLY A 171 15.60 24.78 -1.53
N SER A 172 15.44 23.54 -1.97
CA SER A 172 14.45 22.58 -1.40
C SER A 172 15.09 21.53 -0.48
N ILE A 173 16.40 21.60 -0.27
CA ILE A 173 17.19 20.58 0.39
C ILE A 173 17.39 20.93 1.85
N THR A 174 17.10 19.96 2.71
CA THR A 174 17.24 20.11 4.15
C THR A 174 17.94 18.92 4.76
N PHE A 175 18.69 19.21 5.82
CA PHE A 175 19.24 18.21 6.72
C PHE A 175 18.48 18.23 8.03
N TYR A 176 18.34 17.04 8.61
CA TYR A 176 17.95 16.89 10.01
C TYR A 176 19.10 16.28 10.77
N THR A 177 19.47 16.93 11.87
CA THR A 177 20.47 16.42 12.80
C THR A 177 19.78 16.04 14.10
N GLN A 178 20.02 14.83 14.58
CA GLN A 178 19.66 14.41 15.92
C GLN A 178 20.83 13.65 16.55
N GLY A 179 21.20 14.04 17.77
CA GLY A 179 22.39 13.52 18.43
C GLY A 179 23.64 13.69 17.56
N ASN A 180 24.27 12.57 17.19
CA ASN A 180 25.47 12.57 16.35
C ASN A 180 25.19 12.25 14.88
N PHE A 181 23.92 12.03 14.51
CA PHE A 181 23.53 11.64 13.17
C PHE A 181 22.92 12.82 12.41
N THR A 182 23.29 12.96 11.14
CA THR A 182 22.73 13.96 10.23
C THR A 182 22.30 13.27 8.95
N ASP A 183 21.07 13.56 8.49
CA ASP A 183 20.50 12.93 7.32
C ASP A 183 19.82 13.92 6.36
N LEU A 184 19.83 13.55 5.08
CA LEU A 184 19.09 14.22 4.02
C LEU A 184 17.63 13.81 4.13
N CYS A 185 16.80 14.74 4.58
CA CYS A 185 15.40 14.49 4.86
C CYS A 185 14.60 15.80 4.79
N ARG A 186 13.35 15.73 4.32
CA ARG A 186 12.43 16.88 4.29
C ARG A 186 11.65 17.06 5.60
N GLY A 187 11.57 16.00 6.40
CA GLY A 187 10.73 15.93 7.59
C GLY A 187 9.25 15.67 7.26
N PRO A 188 8.35 15.93 8.21
CA PRO A 188 8.63 16.42 9.56
C PRO A 188 9.13 15.30 10.49
N HIS A 189 9.61 15.71 11.67
CA HIS A 189 10.00 14.83 12.76
C HIS A 189 9.29 15.16 14.09
N VAL A 190 9.20 14.17 14.97
CA VAL A 190 8.68 14.34 16.33
C VAL A 190 9.59 15.27 17.15
N PRO A 191 9.10 15.90 18.23
CA PRO A 191 9.86 16.92 18.95
C PRO A 191 11.23 16.47 19.50
N ASN A 192 11.34 15.20 19.91
CA ASN A 192 12.61 14.60 20.35
C ASN A 192 12.57 13.08 20.30
N THR A 193 13.74 12.45 20.31
CA THR A 193 13.87 10.98 20.20
C THR A 193 13.19 10.21 21.35
N GLY A 194 13.01 10.82 22.53
CA GLY A 194 12.42 10.17 23.71
C GLY A 194 10.91 10.02 23.69
N VAL A 195 10.26 10.52 22.64
CA VAL A 195 8.86 10.24 22.34
C VAL A 195 8.69 8.76 21.98
N VAL A 196 9.69 8.15 21.35
CA VAL A 196 9.71 6.71 21.01
C VAL A 196 10.18 5.90 22.22
N LYS A 197 9.34 4.97 22.70
CA LYS A 197 9.64 4.22 23.94
C LYS A 197 9.73 2.72 23.76
N ALA A 198 9.19 2.20 22.67
CA ALA A 198 9.17 0.78 22.37
C ALA A 198 9.40 0.58 20.87
N ILE A 199 10.17 -0.44 20.52
CA ILE A 199 10.54 -0.78 19.15
C ILE A 199 10.60 -2.31 19.02
N LYS A 200 10.22 -2.81 17.85
CA LYS A 200 10.57 -4.15 17.39
C LYS A 200 11.06 -4.07 15.96
N LEU A 201 12.26 -4.57 15.69
CA LEU A 201 12.74 -4.85 14.35
C LEU A 201 12.18 -6.21 13.93
N THR A 202 11.45 -6.23 12.81
CA THR A 202 10.56 -7.34 12.45
C THR A 202 11.18 -8.29 11.43
N SER A 203 11.90 -7.76 10.45
CA SER A 203 12.52 -8.57 9.40
C SER A 203 13.69 -7.86 8.72
N LEU A 204 14.50 -8.67 8.04
CA LEU A 204 15.55 -8.23 7.13
C LEU A 204 15.15 -8.66 5.72
N ALA A 205 15.38 -7.80 4.74
CA ALA A 205 15.22 -8.12 3.33
C ALA A 205 16.39 -7.56 2.51
N GLY A 206 16.67 -8.17 1.36
CA GLY A 206 17.52 -7.55 0.36
C GLY A 206 16.72 -6.51 -0.41
N ALA A 207 17.29 -5.33 -0.61
CA ALA A 207 16.74 -4.30 -1.48
C ALA A 207 17.77 -3.92 -2.54
N TYR A 208 17.31 -3.45 -3.69
CA TYR A 208 18.17 -2.91 -4.73
C TYR A 208 17.97 -1.40 -4.80
N TRP A 209 19.04 -0.65 -5.04
CA TRP A 209 18.97 0.81 -5.14
C TRP A 209 18.01 1.21 -6.26
N ARG A 210 17.00 2.04 -5.93
CA ARG A 210 15.90 2.43 -6.82
C ARG A 210 15.17 1.25 -7.52
N GLY A 211 15.27 0.04 -6.97
CA GLY A 211 14.69 -1.17 -7.56
C GLY A 211 15.45 -1.71 -8.79
N ASP A 212 16.65 -1.20 -9.10
CA ASP A 212 17.46 -1.72 -10.20
C ASP A 212 18.23 -2.98 -9.76
N ASN A 213 17.83 -4.15 -10.26
CA ASN A 213 18.45 -5.44 -9.94
C ASN A 213 19.95 -5.54 -10.32
N ASN A 214 20.47 -4.62 -11.14
CA ASN A 214 21.91 -4.55 -11.46
C ASN A 214 22.71 -3.70 -10.46
N SER A 215 22.03 -2.97 -9.58
CA SER A 215 22.67 -2.15 -8.56
C SER A 215 23.20 -2.97 -7.38
N LYS A 216 24.03 -2.33 -6.55
CA LYS A 216 24.50 -2.95 -5.31
C LYS A 216 23.31 -3.26 -4.39
N GLN A 217 23.27 -4.49 -3.89
CA GLN A 217 22.24 -4.94 -2.96
C GLN A 217 22.45 -4.27 -1.59
N LEU A 218 21.37 -3.68 -1.07
CA LEU A 218 21.25 -3.08 0.26
C LEU A 218 20.58 -4.05 1.22
N THR A 219 20.83 -3.87 2.52
CA THR A 219 20.07 -4.53 3.58
C THR A 219 18.95 -3.62 4.03
N ARG A 220 17.71 -4.04 3.80
CA ARG A 220 16.51 -3.40 4.33
C ARG A 220 16.19 -3.94 5.72
N ILE A 221 16.14 -3.06 6.71
CA ILE A 221 15.70 -3.40 8.07
C ILE A 221 14.29 -2.85 8.28
N TYR A 222 13.32 -3.73 8.54
CA TYR A 222 11.95 -3.34 8.90
C TYR A 222 11.80 -3.21 10.41
N GLY A 223 11.01 -2.22 10.85
CA GLY A 223 10.72 -2.02 12.26
C GLY A 223 9.36 -1.37 12.50
N ILE A 224 8.85 -1.55 13.71
CA ILE A 224 7.65 -0.87 14.20
C ILE A 224 7.87 -0.39 15.63
N SER A 225 7.51 0.86 15.88
CA SER A 225 7.72 1.53 17.15
C SER A 225 6.45 2.17 17.69
N PHE A 226 6.44 2.40 19.00
CA PHE A 226 5.30 2.93 19.75
C PHE A 226 5.72 3.88 20.87
N PRO A 227 4.84 4.84 21.26
CA PRO A 227 5.10 5.75 22.38
C PRO A 227 4.99 5.06 23.75
N LYS A 228 4.52 3.81 23.80
CA LYS A 228 4.34 3.00 25.03
C LYS A 228 4.60 1.52 24.76
N GLN A 229 5.28 0.84 25.68
CA GLN A 229 5.56 -0.61 25.61
C GLN A 229 4.28 -1.46 25.49
N LYS A 230 3.21 -1.08 26.20
CA LYS A 230 1.94 -1.80 26.15
C LYS A 230 1.38 -1.90 24.71
N MET A 231 1.51 -0.84 23.93
CA MET A 231 0.99 -0.79 22.55
C MET A 231 1.79 -1.70 21.62
N LEU A 232 3.11 -1.79 21.82
CA LEU A 232 3.93 -2.75 21.10
C LEU A 232 3.51 -4.18 21.43
N THR A 233 3.31 -4.51 22.70
CA THR A 233 2.84 -5.84 23.12
C THR A 233 1.49 -6.17 22.49
N GLU A 234 0.51 -5.25 22.59
CA GLU A 234 -0.82 -5.42 21.97
C GLU A 234 -0.71 -5.63 20.45
N HIS A 235 0.16 -4.87 19.76
CA HIS A 235 0.41 -5.03 18.33
C HIS A 235 1.02 -6.41 17.99
N LEU A 236 2.04 -6.84 18.72
CA LEU A 236 2.69 -8.13 18.48
C LEU A 236 1.72 -9.30 18.74
N ASP A 237 0.88 -9.20 19.77
CA ASP A 237 -0.16 -10.19 20.04
C ASP A 237 -1.18 -10.27 18.89
N MET A 238 -1.60 -9.13 18.34
CA MET A 238 -2.48 -9.10 17.16
C MET A 238 -1.83 -9.73 15.92
N VAL A 239 -0.55 -9.44 15.67
CA VAL A 239 0.20 -10.04 14.56
C VAL A 239 0.32 -11.55 14.71
N GLU A 240 0.59 -12.05 15.92
CA GLU A 240 0.63 -13.50 16.18
C GLU A 240 -0.74 -14.16 16.04
N GLU A 241 -1.82 -13.50 16.49
CA GLU A 241 -3.18 -13.97 16.25
C GLU A 241 -3.54 -14.00 14.75
N ALA A 242 -3.12 -12.99 13.98
CA ALA A 242 -3.30 -12.96 12.53
C ALA A 242 -2.56 -14.12 11.84
N LYS A 243 -1.31 -14.39 12.23
CA LYS A 243 -0.53 -15.54 11.70
C LYS A 243 -1.21 -16.89 11.98
N LYS A 244 -1.91 -17.03 13.10
CA LYS A 244 -2.68 -18.26 13.40
C LYS A 244 -3.87 -18.45 12.46
N ARG A 245 -4.40 -17.36 11.88
CA ARG A 245 -5.58 -17.34 11.02
C ARG A 245 -5.24 -17.24 9.53
N ASP A 246 -3.96 -17.28 9.19
CA ASP A 246 -3.48 -17.28 7.81
C ASP A 246 -4.02 -18.51 7.05
N HIS A 247 -4.73 -18.27 5.94
CA HIS A 247 -5.33 -19.34 5.13
C HIS A 247 -4.29 -20.29 4.55
N ARG A 248 -3.03 -19.87 4.40
CA ARG A 248 -1.93 -20.73 3.95
C ARG A 248 -1.57 -21.79 4.99
N LYS A 249 -1.63 -21.40 6.27
CA LYS A 249 -1.43 -22.30 7.39
C LYS A 249 -2.66 -23.19 7.57
N LEU A 250 -3.84 -22.59 7.72
CA LEU A 250 -5.08 -23.32 7.95
C LEU A 250 -5.45 -24.23 6.78
N GLY A 251 -5.27 -23.77 5.54
CA GLY A 251 -5.57 -24.55 4.35
C GLY A 251 -4.77 -25.84 4.28
N LYS A 252 -3.51 -25.81 4.72
CA LYS A 252 -2.65 -27.00 4.83
C LYS A 252 -3.08 -27.88 6.01
N GLU A 253 -3.24 -27.31 7.21
CA GLU A 253 -3.59 -28.06 8.43
C GLU A 253 -4.95 -28.75 8.32
N LEU A 254 -5.92 -28.11 7.67
CA LEU A 254 -7.28 -28.64 7.49
C LEU A 254 -7.41 -29.55 6.26
N GLY A 255 -6.43 -29.55 5.36
CA GLY A 255 -6.47 -30.31 4.11
C GLY A 255 -7.47 -29.75 3.10
N ILE A 256 -7.49 -28.43 2.93
CA ILE A 256 -8.37 -27.69 2.01
C ILE A 256 -7.76 -27.64 0.60
N TYR A 257 -6.48 -27.29 0.49
CA TYR A 257 -5.78 -27.20 -0.78
C TYR A 257 -4.29 -27.52 -0.60
N MET A 258 -3.61 -27.77 -1.72
CA MET A 258 -2.16 -27.84 -1.78
C MET A 258 -1.63 -27.03 -2.95
N ILE A 259 -0.39 -26.55 -2.83
CA ILE A 259 0.36 -25.95 -3.94
C ILE A 259 1.58 -26.84 -4.13
N ASP A 260 1.78 -27.30 -5.36
CA ASP A 260 2.85 -28.21 -5.70
C ASP A 260 3.71 -27.63 -6.82
N LYS A 261 5.03 -27.65 -6.64
CA LYS A 261 5.97 -27.04 -7.59
C LYS A 261 5.98 -27.76 -8.94
N MET A 262 5.70 -29.06 -8.97
CA MET A 262 5.60 -29.84 -10.20
C MET A 262 4.35 -29.47 -11.00
N VAL A 263 3.26 -29.07 -10.33
CA VAL A 263 2.05 -28.55 -10.99
C VAL A 263 2.23 -27.11 -11.44
N GLY A 264 2.85 -26.26 -10.61
CA GLY A 264 3.20 -24.88 -10.95
C GLY A 264 2.79 -23.88 -9.87
N SER A 265 3.63 -22.86 -9.67
CA SER A 265 3.35 -21.79 -8.71
C SER A 265 2.10 -21.01 -9.10
N GLY A 266 1.24 -20.73 -8.11
CA GLY A 266 0.00 -19.99 -8.33
C GLY A 266 -1.12 -20.83 -8.95
N LEU A 267 -0.98 -22.16 -9.02
CA LEU A 267 -2.00 -23.10 -9.50
C LEU A 267 -2.40 -24.03 -8.34
N PRO A 268 -3.28 -23.59 -7.43
CA PRO A 268 -3.67 -24.39 -6.27
C PRO A 268 -4.52 -25.60 -6.65
N ILE A 269 -4.24 -26.74 -6.02
CA ILE A 269 -4.99 -27.97 -6.15
C ILE A 269 -5.98 -28.06 -4.99
N TRP A 270 -7.27 -28.07 -5.31
CA TRP A 270 -8.33 -28.24 -4.31
C TRP A 270 -8.38 -29.70 -3.85
N LEU A 271 -8.20 -29.91 -2.54
CA LEU A 271 -8.30 -31.23 -1.90
C LEU A 271 -9.78 -31.55 -1.57
N PRO A 272 -10.16 -32.80 -1.27
CA PRO A 272 -11.57 -33.18 -1.13
C PRO A 272 -12.41 -32.29 -0.21
N LYS A 273 -11.88 -31.85 0.94
CA LYS A 273 -12.58 -30.94 1.85
C LYS A 273 -12.74 -29.54 1.27
N GLY A 274 -11.69 -29.00 0.63
CA GLY A 274 -11.76 -27.70 -0.02
C GLY A 274 -12.67 -27.72 -1.25
N THR A 275 -12.66 -28.80 -2.02
CA THR A 275 -13.60 -28.99 -3.15
C THR A 275 -15.04 -28.97 -2.64
N ARG A 276 -15.35 -29.66 -1.53
CA ARG A 276 -16.69 -29.60 -0.93
C ARG A 276 -17.08 -28.18 -0.51
N LEU A 277 -16.17 -27.46 0.15
CA LEU A 277 -16.38 -26.07 0.54
C LEU A 277 -16.69 -25.20 -0.69
N ARG A 278 -15.83 -25.26 -1.70
CA ARG A 278 -15.99 -24.53 -2.95
C ARG A 278 -17.31 -24.83 -3.65
N ARG A 279 -17.68 -26.10 -3.82
CA ARG A 279 -18.94 -26.49 -4.46
C ARG A 279 -20.17 -26.04 -3.67
N THR A 280 -20.08 -25.98 -2.35
CA THR A 280 -21.16 -25.46 -1.50
C THR A 280 -21.37 -23.96 -1.75
N LEU A 281 -20.28 -23.19 -1.84
CA LEU A 281 -20.33 -21.75 -2.15
C LEU A 281 -20.83 -21.49 -3.57
N GLU A 282 -20.35 -22.24 -4.55
CA GLU A 282 -20.83 -22.15 -5.94
C GLU A 282 -22.32 -22.49 -6.04
N SER A 283 -22.80 -23.52 -5.34
CA SER A 283 -24.23 -23.86 -5.33
C SER A 283 -25.07 -22.74 -4.73
N PHE A 284 -24.67 -22.23 -3.56
CA PHE A 284 -25.37 -21.13 -2.89
C PHE A 284 -25.55 -19.92 -3.82
N LEU A 285 -24.47 -19.49 -4.47
CA LEU A 285 -24.54 -18.32 -5.35
C LEU A 285 -25.26 -18.62 -6.66
N ARG A 286 -25.10 -19.84 -7.23
CA ARG A 286 -25.84 -20.27 -8.43
C ARG A 286 -27.34 -20.23 -8.18
N ASP A 287 -27.80 -20.76 -7.05
CA ASP A 287 -29.22 -20.80 -6.70
C ASP A 287 -29.78 -19.37 -6.58
N GLU A 288 -29.06 -18.46 -5.92
CA GLU A 288 -29.44 -17.05 -5.80
C GLU A 288 -29.43 -16.31 -7.16
N GLN A 289 -28.42 -16.57 -8.01
CA GLN A 289 -28.33 -16.01 -9.35
C GLN A 289 -29.49 -16.49 -10.23
N PHE A 290 -29.87 -17.76 -10.14
CA PHE A 290 -30.99 -18.33 -10.89
C PHE A 290 -32.32 -17.66 -10.52
N GLU A 291 -32.61 -17.50 -9.23
CA GLU A 291 -33.83 -16.82 -8.75
C GLU A 291 -33.87 -15.34 -9.20
N ARG A 292 -32.71 -14.72 -9.42
CA ARG A 292 -32.58 -13.34 -9.95
C ARG A 292 -32.57 -13.26 -11.48
N GLY A 293 -32.79 -14.38 -12.17
CA GLY A 293 -32.89 -14.44 -13.62
C GLY A 293 -31.55 -14.33 -14.35
N TYR A 294 -30.45 -14.72 -13.71
CA TYR A 294 -29.19 -14.98 -14.41
C TYR A 294 -29.26 -16.32 -15.15
N GLN A 295 -28.64 -16.36 -16.32
CA GLN A 295 -28.55 -17.54 -17.18
C GLN A 295 -27.12 -18.04 -17.18
N GLU A 296 -26.90 -19.20 -16.56
CA GLU A 296 -25.57 -19.81 -16.49
C GLU A 296 -25.12 -20.31 -17.87
N VAL A 297 -23.91 -19.95 -18.25
CA VAL A 297 -23.23 -20.39 -19.47
C VAL A 297 -21.88 -21.01 -19.12
N ILE A 298 -21.30 -21.77 -20.05
CA ILE A 298 -19.95 -22.32 -19.91
C ILE A 298 -19.18 -21.99 -21.18
N THR A 299 -18.03 -21.33 -21.03
CA THR A 299 -17.20 -20.92 -22.17
C THR A 299 -15.82 -21.58 -22.13
N PRO A 300 -15.17 -21.78 -23.30
CA PRO A 300 -13.83 -22.39 -23.37
C PRO A 300 -12.78 -21.69 -22.51
N HIS A 301 -11.72 -22.43 -22.13
CA HIS A 301 -10.56 -21.88 -21.39
C HIS A 301 -9.53 -21.20 -22.29
N ILE A 302 -9.55 -21.52 -23.59
CA ILE A 302 -8.69 -20.93 -24.61
C ILE A 302 -9.55 -20.29 -25.68
N GLY A 303 -9.06 -19.22 -26.27
CA GLY A 303 -9.69 -18.54 -27.41
C GLY A 303 -8.65 -18.16 -28.44
N ASN A 304 -9.06 -18.04 -29.71
CA ASN A 304 -8.20 -17.50 -30.76
C ASN A 304 -7.77 -16.07 -30.39
N ILE A 305 -6.51 -15.71 -30.63
CA ILE A 305 -5.93 -14.42 -30.24
C ILE A 305 -6.74 -13.23 -30.80
N GLU A 306 -7.36 -13.39 -31.97
CA GLU A 306 -8.16 -12.35 -32.62
C GLU A 306 -9.39 -11.96 -31.78
N LEU A 307 -9.94 -12.87 -30.98
CA LEU A 307 -11.01 -12.54 -30.03
C LEU A 307 -10.55 -11.49 -29.03
N TYR A 308 -9.35 -11.64 -28.48
CA TYR A 308 -8.80 -10.75 -27.46
C TYR A 308 -8.29 -9.44 -28.05
N LYS A 309 -7.73 -9.46 -29.27
CA LYS A 309 -7.41 -8.26 -30.03
C LYS A 309 -8.68 -7.43 -30.32
N THR A 310 -9.74 -8.09 -30.80
CA THR A 310 -11.03 -7.44 -31.09
C THR A 310 -11.64 -6.80 -29.84
N SER A 311 -11.56 -7.49 -28.70
CA SER A 311 -12.06 -6.95 -27.43
C SER A 311 -11.18 -5.87 -26.78
N GLY A 312 -9.99 -5.60 -27.33
CA GLY A 312 -9.00 -4.68 -26.77
C GLY A 312 -8.12 -5.25 -25.65
N HIS A 313 -8.40 -6.44 -25.13
CA HIS A 313 -7.65 -6.98 -23.98
C HIS A 313 -6.20 -7.38 -24.27
N TYR A 314 -5.85 -7.74 -25.51
CA TYR A 314 -4.48 -8.13 -25.84
C TYR A 314 -3.48 -6.95 -25.91
N PRO A 315 -3.75 -5.84 -26.62
CA PRO A 315 -2.78 -4.73 -26.68
C PRO A 315 -2.59 -3.99 -25.34
N TYR A 316 -3.60 -3.92 -24.47
CA TYR A 316 -3.52 -3.15 -23.22
C TYR A 316 -3.06 -3.96 -22.00
N TYR A 317 -3.09 -5.30 -22.06
CA TYR A 317 -2.79 -6.18 -20.92
C TYR A 317 -1.82 -7.31 -21.25
N SER A 318 -1.08 -7.23 -22.36
CA SER A 318 -0.12 -8.27 -22.80
C SER A 318 0.84 -8.69 -21.71
N ASP A 319 1.34 -7.73 -20.91
CA ASP A 319 2.34 -7.96 -19.87
C ASP A 319 1.81 -8.79 -18.68
N SER A 320 0.49 -8.88 -18.54
CA SER A 320 -0.19 -9.64 -17.48
C SER A 320 -0.88 -10.90 -18.02
N GLN A 321 -0.63 -11.26 -19.27
CA GLN A 321 -1.22 -12.42 -19.95
C GLN A 321 -0.18 -13.52 -20.16
N TYR A 322 -0.66 -14.75 -20.31
CA TYR A 322 0.19 -15.85 -20.73
C TYR A 322 0.52 -15.72 -22.21
N ASP A 323 1.73 -16.12 -22.59
CA ASP A 323 2.15 -16.15 -23.99
C ASP A 323 1.16 -16.96 -24.84
N PRO A 324 0.87 -16.51 -26.08
CA PRO A 324 0.06 -17.27 -27.01
C PRO A 324 0.63 -18.68 -27.26
N ILE A 325 -0.28 -19.64 -27.38
CA ILE A 325 -0.02 -21.02 -27.79
C ILE A 325 -0.16 -21.06 -29.31
N GLN A 326 0.96 -21.28 -30.01
CA GLN A 326 0.94 -21.51 -31.46
C GLN A 326 0.39 -22.91 -31.76
N VAL A 327 -0.64 -22.99 -32.59
CA VAL A 327 -1.22 -24.23 -33.10
C VAL A 327 -1.41 -24.07 -34.61
N ASP A 328 -0.60 -24.80 -35.39
CA ASP A 328 -0.55 -24.67 -36.85
C ASP A 328 -0.32 -23.20 -37.29
N ASP A 329 -1.22 -22.64 -38.10
CA ASP A 329 -1.20 -21.24 -38.56
C ASP A 329 -1.98 -20.28 -37.65
N GLU A 330 -2.47 -20.75 -36.51
CA GLU A 330 -3.29 -19.98 -35.57
C GLU A 330 -2.62 -19.80 -34.21
N GLU A 331 -2.96 -18.68 -33.56
CA GLU A 331 -2.53 -18.37 -32.19
C GLU A 331 -3.74 -18.43 -31.24
N TYR A 332 -3.57 -19.15 -30.14
CA TYR A 332 -4.56 -19.26 -29.07
C TYR A 332 -4.01 -18.68 -27.78
N MET A 333 -4.89 -18.22 -26.90
CA MET A 333 -4.48 -17.74 -25.58
C MET A 333 -5.42 -18.26 -24.50
N LEU A 334 -4.86 -18.58 -23.33
CA LEU A 334 -5.63 -18.83 -22.11
C LEU A 334 -6.45 -17.59 -21.77
N LYS A 335 -7.75 -17.75 -21.50
CA LYS A 335 -8.63 -16.58 -21.28
C LYS A 335 -8.22 -15.82 -20.00
N PRO A 336 -7.92 -14.52 -20.08
CA PRO A 336 -7.65 -13.70 -18.88
C PRO A 336 -8.92 -13.19 -18.20
N MET A 337 -10.07 -13.33 -18.88
CA MET A 337 -11.41 -12.92 -18.46
C MET A 337 -12.49 -13.59 -19.33
N ASN A 338 -13.73 -13.61 -18.87
CA ASN A 338 -14.83 -14.27 -19.59
C ASN A 338 -15.57 -13.35 -20.58
N CYS A 339 -15.46 -12.01 -20.42
CA CYS A 339 -16.22 -11.00 -21.16
C CYS A 339 -16.26 -11.23 -22.68
N PRO A 340 -15.11 -11.45 -23.37
CA PRO A 340 -15.11 -11.64 -24.83
C PRO A 340 -15.96 -12.83 -25.28
N HIS A 341 -15.99 -13.92 -24.50
CA HIS A 341 -16.79 -15.10 -24.81
C HIS A 341 -18.27 -14.85 -24.59
N HIS A 342 -18.64 -14.14 -23.52
CA HIS A 342 -20.03 -13.76 -23.26
C HIS A 342 -20.56 -12.83 -24.35
N HIS A 343 -19.72 -11.94 -24.89
CA HIS A 343 -20.08 -11.12 -26.05
C HIS A 343 -20.34 -11.96 -27.30
N ARG A 344 -19.60 -13.06 -27.51
CA ARG A 344 -19.88 -13.99 -28.61
C ARG A 344 -21.23 -14.68 -28.45
N ILE A 345 -21.59 -15.08 -27.23
CA ILE A 345 -22.92 -15.64 -26.93
C ILE A 345 -24.01 -14.62 -27.25
N TYR A 346 -23.88 -13.40 -26.72
CA TYR A 346 -24.84 -12.32 -27.00
C TYR A 346 -24.98 -12.03 -28.50
N SER A 347 -23.87 -12.01 -29.24
CA SER A 347 -23.88 -11.76 -30.69
C SER A 347 -24.47 -12.89 -31.53
N ASN A 348 -24.55 -14.11 -31.00
CA ASN A 348 -25.07 -15.27 -31.71
C ASN A 348 -26.60 -15.29 -31.75
N GLU A 349 -27.25 -14.70 -30.74
CA GLU A 349 -28.70 -14.63 -30.67
C GLU A 349 -29.21 -13.25 -31.13
N MET A 350 -30.23 -13.23 -31.99
CA MET A 350 -30.94 -11.99 -32.31
C MET A 350 -31.80 -11.59 -31.10
N SER A 351 -31.21 -10.81 -30.18
CA SER A 351 -31.93 -10.25 -29.03
C SER A 351 -32.68 -8.97 -29.44
N GLY A 352 -34.00 -8.94 -29.23
CA GLY A 352 -34.78 -7.71 -29.32
C GLY A 352 -34.76 -6.92 -28.02
N TYR A 353 -35.21 -5.66 -28.03
CA TYR A 353 -35.32 -4.83 -26.82
C TYR A 353 -36.19 -5.46 -25.71
N ARG A 354 -37.10 -6.39 -26.08
CA ARG A 354 -37.99 -7.09 -25.15
C ARG A 354 -37.29 -8.21 -24.36
N ASP A 355 -36.18 -8.70 -24.89
CA ASP A 355 -35.39 -9.77 -24.29
C ASP A 355 -34.34 -9.21 -23.31
N LEU A 356 -34.27 -7.87 -23.19
CA LEU A 356 -33.40 -7.16 -22.25
C LEU A 356 -34.16 -6.78 -20.97
N PRO A 357 -33.54 -6.91 -19.78
CA PRO A 357 -32.13 -7.21 -19.57
C PRO A 357 -31.79 -8.71 -19.65
N LEU A 358 -30.71 -9.03 -20.36
CA LEU A 358 -30.11 -10.38 -20.40
C LEU A 358 -28.93 -10.44 -19.44
N ARG A 359 -28.90 -11.44 -18.57
CA ARG A 359 -27.85 -11.62 -17.56
C ARG A 359 -27.14 -12.94 -17.77
N LEU A 360 -25.96 -12.95 -18.38
CA LEU A 360 -25.16 -14.16 -18.53
C LEU A 360 -24.24 -14.30 -17.32
N ALA A 361 -24.26 -15.46 -16.65
CA ALA A 361 -23.39 -15.78 -15.53
C ALA A 361 -22.51 -16.98 -15.85
N GLU A 362 -21.29 -17.02 -15.32
CA GLU A 362 -20.40 -18.16 -15.45
C GLU A 362 -19.49 -18.22 -14.22
N PHE A 363 -19.38 -19.39 -13.60
CA PHE A 363 -18.25 -19.70 -12.71
C PHE A 363 -17.00 -19.94 -13.56
N GLY A 364 -16.51 -18.85 -14.17
CA GLY A 364 -15.57 -18.85 -15.29
C GLY A 364 -14.13 -18.91 -14.81
N THR A 365 -13.41 -19.93 -15.24
CA THR A 365 -12.00 -20.10 -14.87
C THR A 365 -11.09 -19.36 -15.85
N VAL A 366 -10.31 -18.43 -15.32
CA VAL A 366 -9.44 -17.52 -16.08
C VAL A 366 -8.01 -17.63 -15.59
N TYR A 367 -7.08 -17.14 -16.42
CA TYR A 367 -5.65 -17.24 -16.18
C TYR A 367 -4.96 -15.89 -16.35
N ARG A 368 -4.17 -15.47 -15.36
CA ARG A 368 -3.38 -14.23 -15.39
C ARG A 368 -1.93 -14.53 -15.06
N TYR A 369 -1.03 -13.89 -15.80
CA TYR A 369 0.40 -14.00 -15.58
C TYR A 369 0.84 -13.07 -14.44
N GLU A 370 0.56 -13.48 -13.21
CA GLU A 370 1.04 -12.80 -12.00
C GLU A 370 2.53 -13.09 -11.78
N GLN A 371 3.31 -12.09 -11.37
CA GLN A 371 4.74 -12.29 -11.15
C GLN A 371 4.96 -13.26 -9.98
N SER A 372 5.99 -14.11 -10.07
CA SER A 372 6.21 -15.19 -9.10
C SER A 372 6.37 -14.68 -7.65
N GLY A 373 6.87 -13.45 -7.46
CA GLY A 373 7.01 -12.82 -6.14
C GLY A 373 5.70 -12.30 -5.53
N GLU A 374 4.64 -12.17 -6.33
CA GLU A 374 3.34 -11.65 -5.90
C GLU A 374 2.36 -12.75 -5.49
N LEU A 375 2.66 -14.01 -5.83
CA LEU A 375 1.79 -15.16 -5.56
C LEU A 375 1.66 -15.43 -4.06
N SER A 376 0.44 -15.58 -3.57
CA SER A 376 0.17 -15.79 -2.15
C SER A 376 -1.04 -16.69 -1.89
N GLY A 377 -0.77 -17.96 -1.54
CA GLY A 377 -1.79 -18.93 -1.15
C GLY A 377 -2.91 -19.04 -2.19
N LEU A 378 -4.15 -18.80 -1.76
CA LEU A 378 -5.33 -18.64 -2.62
C LEU A 378 -5.71 -17.18 -2.91
N SER A 379 -5.02 -16.19 -2.32
CA SER A 379 -5.40 -14.77 -2.42
C SER A 379 -4.90 -14.13 -3.71
N ARG A 380 -3.72 -14.55 -4.20
CA ARG A 380 -3.16 -14.12 -5.48
C ARG A 380 -2.57 -15.32 -6.19
N VAL A 381 -3.19 -15.72 -7.29
CA VAL A 381 -2.97 -16.97 -8.02
C VAL A 381 -3.01 -16.70 -9.52
N ARG A 382 -2.43 -17.60 -10.32
CA ARG A 382 -2.42 -17.48 -11.77
C ARG A 382 -3.64 -18.11 -12.44
N GLY A 383 -4.27 -19.08 -11.80
CA GLY A 383 -5.51 -19.70 -12.26
C GLY A 383 -6.57 -19.59 -11.18
N PHE A 384 -7.69 -18.96 -11.50
CA PHE A 384 -8.79 -18.76 -10.56
C PHE A 384 -10.14 -18.80 -11.28
N THR A 385 -11.19 -19.04 -10.50
CA THR A 385 -12.56 -19.08 -10.99
C THR A 385 -13.31 -17.92 -10.36
N GLN A 386 -13.90 -17.08 -11.20
CA GLN A 386 -14.75 -15.98 -10.78
C GLN A 386 -16.21 -16.40 -10.89
N ASP A 387 -17.04 -15.92 -9.97
CA ASP A 387 -18.48 -15.84 -10.09
C ASP A 387 -18.88 -14.70 -11.05
N ASP A 388 -18.40 -14.79 -12.28
CA ASP A 388 -18.44 -13.70 -13.25
C ASP A 388 -19.82 -13.58 -13.91
N ALA A 389 -20.23 -12.36 -14.26
CA ALA A 389 -21.47 -12.13 -14.97
C ALA A 389 -21.41 -10.87 -15.84
N HIS A 390 -22.08 -10.95 -17.00
CA HIS A 390 -22.20 -9.85 -17.95
C HIS A 390 -23.68 -9.57 -18.21
N ILE A 391 -24.12 -8.36 -17.87
CA ILE A 391 -25.50 -7.92 -18.03
C ILE A 391 -25.60 -7.01 -19.24
N TYR A 392 -26.40 -7.42 -20.21
CA TYR A 392 -26.77 -6.64 -21.38
C TYR A 392 -28.12 -6.00 -21.11
N CYS A 393 -28.18 -4.68 -21.13
CA CYS A 393 -29.41 -3.95 -20.83
C CYS A 393 -29.50 -2.67 -21.67
N MET A 394 -30.71 -2.11 -21.74
CA MET A 394 -30.90 -0.79 -22.31
C MET A 394 -30.37 0.28 -21.36
N HIS A 395 -29.98 1.44 -21.88
CA HIS A 395 -29.44 2.54 -21.08
C HIS A 395 -30.40 2.96 -19.95
N GLU A 396 -31.72 2.95 -20.19
CA GLU A 396 -32.74 3.26 -19.18
C GLU A 396 -32.82 2.23 -18.04
N GLN A 397 -32.37 0.99 -18.27
CA GLN A 397 -32.37 -0.11 -17.30
C GLN A 397 -31.09 -0.11 -16.44
N LEU A 398 -30.00 0.54 -16.90
CA LEU A 398 -28.67 0.50 -16.29
C LEU A 398 -28.68 0.77 -14.79
N LYS A 399 -29.33 1.87 -14.37
CA LYS A 399 -29.40 2.25 -12.96
C LYS A 399 -30.06 1.17 -12.09
N GLN A 400 -31.09 0.51 -12.62
CA GLN A 400 -31.79 -0.54 -11.89
C GLN A 400 -30.94 -1.81 -11.80
N GLU A 401 -30.26 -2.20 -12.87
CA GLU A 401 -29.38 -3.37 -12.89
C GLU A 401 -28.16 -3.21 -11.99
N ILE A 402 -27.59 -2.00 -11.89
CA ILE A 402 -26.53 -1.69 -10.92
C ILE A 402 -27.05 -1.91 -9.50
N LYS A 403 -28.25 -1.42 -9.16
CA LYS A 403 -28.85 -1.62 -7.84
C LYS A 403 -29.07 -3.10 -7.54
N HIS A 404 -29.64 -3.86 -8.47
CA HIS A 404 -29.84 -5.30 -8.30
C HIS A 404 -28.52 -6.06 -8.06
N THR A 405 -27.44 -5.62 -8.71
CA THR A 405 -26.10 -6.20 -8.53
C THR A 405 -25.57 -5.88 -7.14
N ILE A 406 -25.66 -4.62 -6.68
CA ILE A 406 -25.27 -4.21 -5.32
C ILE A 406 -26.10 -4.97 -4.27
N ASP A 407 -27.40 -5.14 -4.49
CA ASP A 407 -28.28 -5.88 -3.59
C ASP A 407 -27.88 -7.37 -3.49
N LEU A 408 -27.47 -7.99 -4.59
CA LEU A 408 -26.92 -9.36 -4.59
C LEU A 408 -25.60 -9.41 -3.82
N THR A 409 -24.70 -8.46 -4.07
CA THR A 409 -23.42 -8.35 -3.37
C THR A 409 -23.63 -8.21 -1.86
N ASN A 410 -24.51 -7.31 -1.42
CA ASN A 410 -24.84 -7.11 -0.01
C ASN A 410 -25.44 -8.38 0.60
N PHE A 411 -26.38 -9.04 -0.08
CA PHE A 411 -26.96 -10.30 0.39
C PHE A 411 -25.88 -11.37 0.65
N VAL A 412 -24.92 -11.52 -0.27
CA VAL A 412 -23.80 -12.46 -0.11
C VAL A 412 -22.95 -12.08 1.10
N PHE A 413 -22.48 -10.83 1.21
CA PHE A 413 -21.61 -10.41 2.31
C PHE A 413 -22.30 -10.43 3.68
N ASP A 414 -23.58 -10.03 3.75
CA ASP A 414 -24.40 -10.10 4.97
C ASP A 414 -24.57 -11.54 5.44
N THR A 415 -24.75 -12.49 4.51
CA THR A 415 -24.86 -13.93 4.83
C THR A 415 -23.60 -14.44 5.54
N PHE A 416 -22.43 -13.92 5.18
CA PHE A 416 -21.15 -14.29 5.81
C PHE A 416 -20.75 -13.36 6.98
N GLY A 417 -21.58 -12.38 7.33
CA GLY A 417 -21.29 -11.41 8.40
C GLY A 417 -20.05 -10.56 8.10
N MET A 418 -19.81 -10.25 6.82
CA MET A 418 -18.64 -9.50 6.36
C MET A 418 -19.06 -8.06 6.04
N PRO A 419 -18.60 -7.05 6.80
CA PRO A 419 -18.88 -5.66 6.48
C PRO A 419 -18.15 -5.26 5.18
N VAL A 420 -18.78 -4.39 4.39
CA VAL A 420 -18.26 -3.93 3.09
C VAL A 420 -18.12 -2.41 3.05
N ASP A 421 -17.01 -1.96 2.49
CA ASP A 421 -16.80 -0.57 2.09
C ASP A 421 -16.93 -0.46 0.56
N ILE A 422 -17.64 0.58 0.09
CA ILE A 422 -17.88 0.80 -1.34
C ILE A 422 -17.01 1.94 -1.83
N ARG A 423 -16.24 1.69 -2.89
CA ARG A 423 -15.44 2.70 -3.60
C ARG A 423 -15.88 2.79 -5.05
N LEU A 424 -16.03 4.01 -5.56
CA LEU A 424 -16.15 4.27 -6.99
C LEU A 424 -14.76 4.58 -7.56
N SER A 425 -14.33 3.79 -8.55
CA SER A 425 -13.11 4.04 -9.30
C SER A 425 -13.42 4.94 -10.49
N PHE A 426 -12.70 6.06 -10.59
CA PHE A 426 -12.78 6.98 -11.72
C PHE A 426 -11.65 6.71 -12.71
N ARG A 427 -11.71 7.32 -13.90
CA ARG A 427 -10.63 7.23 -14.89
C ARG A 427 -9.31 7.73 -14.30
N ASP A 428 -8.21 7.10 -14.72
CA ASP A 428 -6.86 7.62 -14.49
C ASP A 428 -6.54 8.75 -15.50
N ASP A 429 -5.59 9.63 -15.17
CA ASP A 429 -5.11 10.70 -16.07
C ASP A 429 -4.30 10.18 -17.27
N ASN A 430 -4.13 8.85 -17.38
CA ASN A 430 -3.38 8.21 -18.46
C ASN A 430 -4.29 7.92 -19.66
N GLU A 431 -4.28 8.85 -20.63
CA GLU A 431 -5.06 8.77 -21.87
C GLU A 431 -4.75 7.53 -22.73
N GLU A 432 -3.54 6.95 -22.64
CA GLU A 432 -3.12 5.79 -23.44
C GLU A 432 -3.83 4.49 -23.02
N LYS A 433 -4.34 4.42 -21.79
CA LYS A 433 -5.04 3.25 -21.24
C LYS A 433 -6.56 3.36 -21.30
N TYR A 434 -7.10 4.46 -21.83
CA TYR A 434 -8.53 4.69 -21.92
C TYR A 434 -9.11 4.17 -23.25
N GLY A 435 -10.13 3.32 -23.15
CA GLY A 435 -10.93 2.89 -24.29
C GLY A 435 -12.25 3.64 -24.34
N GLY A 436 -12.33 4.73 -25.11
CA GLY A 436 -13.56 5.52 -25.30
C GLY A 436 -13.28 6.93 -25.85
N ASP A 437 -14.35 7.68 -26.15
CA ASP A 437 -14.25 9.11 -26.42
C ASP A 437 -14.24 9.87 -25.09
N ILE A 438 -13.42 10.92 -24.98
CA ILE A 438 -13.30 11.76 -23.76
C ILE A 438 -14.45 12.78 -23.69
N GLU A 439 -15.09 13.08 -24.83
CA GLU A 439 -16.18 14.07 -24.93
C GLU A 439 -17.57 13.52 -24.55
N LEU A 440 -17.71 12.21 -24.34
CA LEU A 440 -18.93 11.52 -23.89
C LEU A 440 -18.89 11.26 -22.38
#